data_AF-A0A269PV94-F1
#
_entry.id   AF-A0A269PV94-F1
#
_cell.length_a   1.000
_cell.length_b   1.000
_cell.length_c   1.000
_cell.angle_alpha   90.00
_cell.angle_beta   90.00
_cell.angle_gamma   90.00
#
_symmetry.space_group_name_H-M   'P 1'
#
loop_
_entity.id
_entity.type
_entity.pdbx_description
1 polymer ?
#
loop_
_entity_poly.entity_id
_entity_poly.type
_entity_poly.pdbx_seq_one_letter_code
_entity_poly.pdbx_strand_id
1 'polypeptide(L)'
;MKYLKLVLYSVLAITYSNFVWANICDAVDHKVLDAMAKTLDVRVDEIAIDKTFYAQNFDTDVLDLITVVVNMEETIGLELKDEDVVDPVVYFDEEEFEPKIKDKVTVREFQETVHKACVNSLL
;
A
#
# COMPACT_ATOMS: atom_id res chain seq x y z
N MET A 1 -4.17 -1.16 -46.95
CA MET A 1 -3.76 -2.04 -45.81
C MET A 1 -2.71 -1.44 -44.85
N LYS A 2 -2.27 -0.17 -44.97
CA LYS A 2 -1.31 0.42 -44.00
C LYS A 2 -1.93 0.78 -42.63
N TYR A 3 -3.20 1.17 -42.62
CA TYR A 3 -3.89 1.61 -41.39
C TYR A 3 -4.37 0.46 -40.49
N LEU A 4 -4.59 -0.74 -41.03
CA LEU A 4 -5.11 -1.88 -40.26
C LEU A 4 -4.11 -2.36 -39.19
N LYS A 5 -2.82 -2.39 -39.53
CA LYS A 5 -1.75 -2.71 -38.56
C LYS A 5 -1.66 -1.64 -37.47
N LEU A 6 -1.78 -0.37 -37.83
CA LEU A 6 -1.69 0.76 -36.90
C LEU A 6 -2.87 0.78 -35.91
N VAL A 7 -4.07 0.46 -36.38
CA VAL A 7 -5.27 0.27 -35.54
C VAL A 7 -5.12 -0.94 -34.62
N LEU A 8 -4.60 -2.06 -35.11
CA LEU A 8 -4.32 -3.24 -34.29
C LEU A 8 -3.31 -2.95 -33.17
N TYR A 9 -2.21 -2.24 -33.47
CA TYR A 9 -1.21 -1.89 -32.46
C TYR A 9 -1.71 -0.88 -31.43
N SER A 10 -2.56 0.07 -31.82
CA SER A 10 -3.15 1.03 -30.89
C SER A 10 -4.20 0.37 -29.98
N VAL A 11 -5.03 -0.54 -30.51
CA VAL A 11 -5.96 -1.33 -29.68
C VAL A 11 -5.18 -2.22 -28.71
N LEU A 12 -4.12 -2.90 -29.17
CA LEU A 12 -3.25 -3.71 -28.30
C LEU A 12 -2.59 -2.88 -27.20
N ALA A 13 -2.06 -1.71 -27.54
CA ALA A 13 -1.45 -0.80 -26.56
C ALA A 13 -2.46 -0.32 -25.51
N ILE A 14 -3.67 0.07 -25.94
CA ILE A 14 -4.73 0.50 -25.01
C ILE A 14 -5.15 -0.65 -24.10
N THR A 15 -5.34 -1.87 -24.64
CA THR A 15 -5.68 -3.04 -23.82
C THR A 15 -4.56 -3.43 -22.87
N TYR A 16 -3.30 -3.31 -23.29
CA TYR A 16 -2.15 -3.64 -22.46
C TYR A 16 -1.95 -2.60 -21.35
N SER A 17 -2.10 -1.31 -21.65
CA SER A 17 -2.05 -0.25 -20.63
C SER A 17 -3.16 -0.44 -19.59
N ASN A 18 -4.40 -0.70 -20.00
CA ASN A 18 -5.49 -0.95 -19.06
C ASN A 18 -5.28 -2.23 -18.23
N PHE A 19 -4.68 -3.27 -18.83
CA PHE A 19 -4.37 -4.52 -18.11
C PHE A 19 -3.22 -4.35 -17.12
N VAL A 20 -2.17 -3.60 -17.49
CA VAL A 20 -1.06 -3.27 -16.60
C VAL A 20 -1.57 -2.44 -15.41
N TRP A 21 -2.47 -1.48 -15.65
CA TRP A 21 -3.02 -0.62 -14.59
C TRP A 21 -3.89 -1.40 -13.59
N ALA A 22 -4.76 -2.30 -14.05
CA ALA A 22 -5.53 -3.17 -13.16
C ALA A 22 -4.62 -4.12 -12.34
N ASN A 23 -3.53 -4.61 -12.92
CA ASN A 23 -2.59 -5.50 -12.25
C ASN A 23 -1.72 -4.82 -11.17
N ILE A 24 -1.60 -3.49 -11.19
CA ILE A 24 -0.73 -2.78 -10.23
C ILE A 24 -1.28 -2.92 -8.80
N CYS A 25 -2.59 -2.78 -8.61
CA CYS A 25 -3.20 -2.85 -7.28
C CYS A 25 -3.54 -4.29 -6.84
N ASP A 26 -3.70 -5.25 -7.76
CA ASP A 26 -4.01 -6.65 -7.44
C ASP A 26 -2.95 -7.33 -6.54
N ALA A 27 -1.70 -6.85 -6.58
CA ALA A 27 -0.59 -7.37 -5.78
C ALA A 27 -0.22 -6.49 -4.57
N VAL A 28 -0.98 -5.44 -4.26
CA VAL A 28 -0.64 -4.47 -3.20
C VAL A 28 -0.54 -5.14 -1.85
N ASP A 29 -1.46 -6.03 -1.50
CA ASP A 29 -1.47 -6.68 -0.19
C ASP A 29 -0.15 -7.43 0.09
N HIS A 30 0.37 -8.15 -0.91
CA HIS A 30 1.66 -8.83 -0.81
C HIS A 30 2.84 -7.84 -0.73
N LYS A 31 2.81 -6.79 -1.56
CA LYS A 31 3.84 -5.75 -1.58
C LYS A 31 3.91 -4.98 -0.26
N VAL A 32 2.77 -4.77 0.42
CA VAL A 32 2.72 -4.13 1.75
C VAL A 32 3.50 -4.98 2.76
N LEU A 33 3.32 -6.30 2.76
CA LEU A 33 4.06 -7.19 3.67
C LEU A 33 5.56 -7.19 3.36
N ASP A 34 5.94 -7.19 2.08
CA ASP A 34 7.35 -7.10 1.67
C ASP A 34 7.97 -5.76 2.11
N ALA A 35 7.24 -4.66 1.95
CA ALA A 35 7.67 -3.33 2.37
C ALA A 35 7.78 -3.25 3.90
N MET A 36 6.82 -3.78 4.65
CA MET A 36 6.87 -3.88 6.11
C MET A 36 8.07 -4.71 6.58
N ALA A 37 8.25 -5.90 6.03
CA ALA A 37 9.37 -6.79 6.35
C ALA A 37 10.72 -6.10 6.14
N LYS A 38 10.86 -5.37 5.02
CA LYS A 38 12.05 -4.59 4.71
C LYS A 38 12.26 -3.42 5.67
N THR A 39 11.22 -2.63 5.94
CA THR A 39 11.32 -1.45 6.83
C THR A 39 11.65 -1.85 8.27
N LEU A 40 11.02 -2.93 8.76
CA LEU A 40 11.10 -3.37 10.15
C LEU A 40 12.23 -4.39 10.40
N ASP A 41 12.98 -4.76 9.36
CA ASP A 41 14.04 -5.78 9.40
C ASP A 41 13.58 -7.13 9.99
N VAL A 42 12.40 -7.59 9.54
CA VAL A 42 11.79 -8.87 9.93
C VAL A 42 11.47 -9.73 8.72
N ARG A 43 11.21 -11.02 8.92
CA ARG A 43 10.73 -11.89 7.84
C ARG A 43 9.23 -11.71 7.63
N VAL A 44 8.78 -11.85 6.38
CA VAL A 44 7.35 -11.75 6.03
C VAL A 44 6.48 -12.73 6.82
N ASP A 45 6.98 -13.95 7.11
CA ASP A 45 6.27 -14.97 7.89
C ASP A 45 6.15 -14.64 9.39
N GLU A 46 6.88 -13.63 9.86
CA GLU A 46 6.81 -13.13 11.24
C GLU A 46 5.72 -12.07 11.43
N ILE A 47 5.21 -11.50 10.34
CA ILE A 47 4.14 -10.50 10.34
C ILE A 47 2.79 -11.21 10.45
N ALA A 48 2.16 -11.12 11.61
CA ALA A 48 0.84 -11.71 11.84
C ALA A 48 -0.25 -10.78 11.31
N ILE A 49 -0.80 -11.07 10.13
CA ILE A 49 -1.77 -10.21 9.43
C ILE A 49 -3.04 -9.90 10.25
N ASP A 50 -3.48 -10.85 11.08
CA ASP A 50 -4.70 -10.73 11.89
C ASP A 50 -4.47 -10.06 13.25
N LYS A 51 -3.24 -9.66 13.55
CA LYS A 51 -2.90 -8.96 14.78
C LYS A 51 -2.78 -7.46 14.54
N THR A 52 -3.03 -6.69 15.59
CA THR A 52 -2.78 -5.26 15.64
C THR A 52 -1.28 -4.97 15.63
N PHE A 53 -0.89 -3.74 15.27
CA PHE A 53 0.52 -3.34 15.25
C PHE A 53 1.22 -3.54 16.61
N TYR A 54 0.56 -3.16 17.71
CA TYR A 54 1.11 -3.37 19.07
C TYR A 54 1.03 -4.82 19.59
N ALA A 55 0.42 -5.74 18.83
CA ALA A 55 0.35 -7.16 19.19
C ALA A 55 1.34 -8.03 18.39
N GLN A 56 2.16 -7.40 17.54
CA GLN A 56 3.26 -8.07 16.83
C GLN A 56 4.38 -8.46 17.81
N ASN A 57 5.29 -9.31 17.35
CA ASN A 57 6.47 -9.70 18.12
C ASN A 57 7.67 -8.73 17.91
N PHE A 58 7.42 -7.62 17.22
CA PHE A 58 8.37 -6.57 16.90
C PHE A 58 7.68 -5.22 17.15
N ASP A 59 8.49 -4.20 17.40
CA ASP A 59 7.98 -2.84 17.59
C ASP A 59 7.72 -2.19 16.23
N THR A 60 6.75 -1.28 16.18
CA THR A 60 6.41 -0.50 14.98
C THR A 60 5.89 0.83 15.43
N ASP A 61 6.41 1.91 14.86
CA ASP A 61 5.94 3.26 15.11
C ASP A 61 5.30 3.91 13.87
N VAL A 62 4.83 5.15 14.03
CA VAL A 62 4.20 5.89 12.93
C VAL A 62 5.18 6.19 11.79
N LEU A 63 6.46 6.43 12.10
CA LEU A 63 7.48 6.70 11.10
C LEU A 63 7.76 5.45 10.25
N ASP A 64 7.75 4.27 10.86
CA ASP A 64 7.85 3.00 10.15
C ASP A 64 6.68 2.84 9.16
N LEU A 65 5.45 3.13 9.58
CA LEU A 65 4.29 3.06 8.69
C LEU A 65 4.41 4.04 7.51
N ILE A 66 4.82 5.28 7.76
CA ILE A 66 5.05 6.26 6.69
C ILE A 66 6.12 5.74 5.73
N THR A 67 7.21 5.17 6.25
CA THR A 67 8.28 4.59 5.42
C THR A 67 7.77 3.42 4.58
N VAL A 68 6.87 2.59 5.12
CA VAL A 68 6.19 1.53 4.36
C VAL A 68 5.35 2.11 3.22
N VAL A 69 4.57 3.17 3.47
CA VAL A 69 3.76 3.84 2.43
C VAL A 69 4.66 4.40 1.33
N VAL A 70 5.72 5.12 1.67
CA VAL A 70 6.68 5.67 0.69
C VAL A 70 7.33 4.57 -0.15
N ASN A 71 7.77 3.47 0.48
CA ASN A 71 8.30 2.31 -0.23
C ASN A 71 7.25 1.69 -1.17
N MET A 72 5.97 1.70 -0.78
CA MET A 72 4.88 1.23 -1.60
C MET A 72 4.66 2.11 -2.82
N GLU A 73 4.63 3.43 -2.66
CA GLU A 73 4.50 4.40 -3.77
C GLU A 73 5.60 4.20 -4.81
N GLU A 74 6.86 4.05 -4.39
CA GLU A 74 7.99 3.76 -5.27
C GLU A 74 7.80 2.42 -6.00
N THR A 75 7.28 1.41 -5.31
CA THR A 75 7.12 0.06 -5.83
C THR A 75 5.98 -0.05 -6.84
N ILE A 76 4.89 0.68 -6.65
CA ILE A 76 3.72 0.67 -7.53
C ILE A 76 3.75 1.79 -8.57
N GLY A 77 4.61 2.79 -8.39
CA GLY A 77 4.73 3.94 -9.27
C GLY A 77 3.52 4.88 -9.24
N LEU A 78 2.83 4.95 -8.09
CA LEU A 78 1.65 5.77 -7.85
C LEU A 78 1.80 6.51 -6.53
N GLU A 79 1.32 7.74 -6.49
CA GLU A 79 1.17 8.51 -5.26
C GLU A 79 -0.04 7.99 -4.47
N LEU A 80 0.17 7.75 -3.18
CA LEU A 80 -0.82 7.31 -2.21
C LEU A 80 -0.99 8.44 -1.19
N LYS A 81 -2.12 9.12 -1.23
CA LYS A 81 -2.32 10.28 -0.36
C LYS A 81 -2.38 9.88 1.11
N ASP A 82 -1.76 10.71 1.95
CA ASP A 82 -1.79 10.54 3.41
C ASP A 82 -3.22 10.46 3.96
N GLU A 83 -4.16 11.26 3.41
CA GLU A 83 -5.58 11.27 3.78
C GLU A 83 -6.28 9.90 3.58
N ASP A 84 -5.80 9.12 2.62
CA ASP A 84 -6.38 7.82 2.25
C ASP A 84 -5.69 6.64 2.95
N VAL A 85 -4.45 6.83 3.44
CA VAL A 85 -3.63 5.75 4.01
C VAL A 85 -3.24 5.96 5.46
N VAL A 86 -2.69 7.12 5.80
CA VAL A 86 -2.14 7.42 7.13
C VAL A 86 -3.22 7.85 8.11
N ASP A 87 -4.09 8.79 7.73
CA ASP A 87 -5.17 9.29 8.59
C ASP A 87 -6.14 8.20 9.11
N PRO A 88 -6.47 7.17 8.31
CA PRO A 88 -7.29 6.05 8.78
C PRO A 88 -6.62 5.21 9.87
N VAL A 89 -5.28 5.18 9.95
CA VAL A 89 -4.54 4.27 10.85
C VAL A 89 -3.79 4.98 11.97
N VAL A 90 -3.58 6.29 11.87
CA VAL A 90 -2.90 7.12 12.88
C VAL A 90 -3.90 8.06 13.55
N TYR A 91 -3.65 8.42 14.81
CA TYR A 91 -4.32 9.50 15.52
C TYR A 91 -3.28 10.35 16.26
N PHE A 92 -3.62 11.59 16.62
CA PHE A 92 -2.78 12.42 17.48
C PHE A 92 -3.17 12.20 18.94
N ASP A 93 -2.24 11.71 19.76
CA ASP A 93 -2.42 11.54 21.20
C ASP A 93 -2.23 12.90 21.89
N GLU A 94 -3.32 13.46 22.41
CA GLU A 94 -3.30 14.77 23.07
C GLU A 94 -2.59 14.76 24.44
N GLU A 95 -2.48 13.59 25.09
CA GLU A 95 -1.83 13.49 26.40
C GLU A 95 -0.32 13.45 26.25
N GLU A 96 0.17 12.68 25.26
CA GLU A 96 1.61 12.52 24.99
C GLU A 96 2.14 13.50 23.94
N PHE A 97 1.25 14.26 23.28
CA PHE A 97 1.58 15.24 22.23
C PHE A 97 2.33 14.65 21.03
N GLU A 98 2.00 13.41 20.66
CA GLU A 98 2.64 12.68 19.56
C GLU A 98 1.65 11.89 18.71
N PRO A 99 1.95 11.65 17.42
CA PRO A 99 1.13 10.76 16.61
C PRO A 99 1.32 9.30 17.04
N LYS A 100 0.22 8.55 17.11
CA LYS A 100 0.21 7.13 17.44
C LYS A 100 -0.60 6.31 16.46
N ILE A 101 -0.19 5.05 16.28
CA ILE A 101 -0.99 4.07 15.54
C ILE A 101 -2.22 3.73 16.37
N LYS A 102 -3.39 3.66 15.74
CA LYS A 102 -4.64 3.26 16.40
C LYS A 102 -4.53 1.81 16.87
N ASP A 103 -4.73 1.58 18.17
CA ASP A 103 -4.53 0.28 18.84
C ASP A 103 -5.23 -0.91 18.20
N LYS A 104 -6.36 -0.68 17.55
CA LYS A 104 -7.24 -1.71 17.00
C LYS A 104 -6.96 -2.05 15.55
N VAL A 105 -6.12 -1.28 14.87
CA VAL A 105 -5.84 -1.49 13.45
C VAL A 105 -4.92 -2.70 13.31
N THR A 106 -5.41 -3.69 12.58
CA THR A 106 -4.68 -4.88 12.17
C THR A 106 -3.85 -4.62 10.93
N VAL A 107 -2.81 -5.44 10.72
CA VAL A 107 -2.02 -5.37 9.48
C VAL A 107 -2.89 -5.63 8.26
N ARG A 108 -3.88 -6.53 8.35
CA ARG A 108 -4.88 -6.76 7.29
C ARG A 108 -5.67 -5.49 6.95
N GLU A 109 -6.17 -4.78 7.95
CA GLU A 109 -6.91 -3.53 7.71
C GLU A 109 -6.02 -2.44 7.10
N PHE A 110 -4.73 -2.42 7.45
CA PHE A 110 -3.75 -1.54 6.80
C PHE A 110 -3.54 -1.93 5.32
N GLN A 111 -3.37 -3.21 5.01
CA GLN A 111 -3.30 -3.69 3.61
C GLN A 111 -4.53 -3.27 2.81
N GLU A 112 -5.73 -3.46 3.36
CA GLU A 112 -6.98 -3.05 2.72
C GLU A 112 -7.07 -1.54 2.51
N THR A 113 -6.55 -0.75 3.45
CA THR A 113 -6.48 0.71 3.34
C THR A 113 -5.56 1.12 2.19
N VAL A 114 -4.34 0.58 2.12
CA VAL A 114 -3.40 0.84 1.03
C VAL A 114 -3.95 0.38 -0.32
N HIS A 115 -4.62 -0.77 -0.35
CA HIS A 115 -5.27 -1.29 -1.56
C HIS A 115 -6.35 -0.32 -2.06
N LYS A 116 -7.24 0.13 -1.17
CA LYS A 116 -8.29 1.10 -1.52
C LYS A 116 -7.69 2.40 -2.03
N ALA A 117 -6.64 2.90 -1.39
CA ALA A 117 -5.93 4.09 -1.84
C ALA A 117 -5.33 3.89 -3.24
N CYS A 118 -4.67 2.75 -3.49
CA CYS A 118 -4.13 2.41 -4.81
C CYS A 118 -5.21 2.42 -5.90
N VAL A 119 -6.35 1.77 -5.65
CA VAL A 119 -7.48 1.73 -6.60
C VAL A 119 -8.04 3.13 -6.81
N ASN A 120 -8.16 3.94 -5.76
CA ASN A 120 -8.65 5.31 -5.86
C ASN A 120 -7.68 6.23 -6.63
N SER A 121 -6.36 6.04 -6.51
CA SER A 121 -5.36 6.79 -7.27
C SER A 121 -5.38 6.49 -8.78
N LEU A 122 -6.01 5.39 -9.19
CA LEU A 122 -6.18 5.01 -10.61
C LEU A 122 -7.48 5.53 -11.22
N LEU A 123 -8.42 6.06 -10.42
CA LEU A 123 -9.72 6.60 -10.84
C LEU A 123 -9.66 8.10 -11.12
#